data_AF-A0A1Q4Z4E8-F1
#
_entry.id   AF-A0A1Q4Z4E8-F1
#
_cell.length_a   1.000
_cell.length_b   1.000
_cell.length_c   1.000
_cell.angle_alpha   90.00
_cell.angle_beta   90.00
_cell.angle_gamma   90.00
#
_symmetry.space_group_name_H-M   'P 1'
#
loop_
_entity.id
_entity.type
_entity.pdbx_description
1 polymer ?
#
loop_
_entity_poly.entity_id
_entity_poly.type
_entity_poly.pdbx_seq_one_letter_code
_entity_poly.pdbx_strand_id
1 'polypeptide(L)'
;MPYATETTDPGFRHGEREVRLTIIRNIRDHLQDPNADTTWCGLNLDFTGATFDGGDFSGSMFSGGTVSFRGSTFSGGTVHFSHSTYSGSTVSFRTSMFSGATVNFGDSTYSRGAISFSGSMFYDGTVSFNRSWFSGAAVSFHDSTLSGGKVSFSDSTYDSDTVVFQDSHIQASATIHWGPFPVIPGP
;
A
#
# COMPACT_ATOMS: atom_id res chain seq x y z
N MET A 1 -40.81 5.03 -15.69
CA MET A 1 -39.73 4.24 -16.30
C MET A 1 -38.59 4.18 -15.30
N PRO A 2 -38.12 3.01 -14.84
CA PRO A 2 -36.87 2.98 -14.10
C PRO A 2 -35.73 3.00 -15.12
N TYR A 3 -34.84 3.98 -15.02
CA TYR A 3 -33.56 3.93 -15.71
C TYR A 3 -32.76 2.79 -15.06
N ALA A 4 -32.63 1.66 -15.75
CA ALA A 4 -31.67 0.63 -15.37
C ALA A 4 -30.30 1.07 -15.89
N THR A 5 -29.38 1.39 -15.00
CA THR A 5 -28.02 1.76 -15.36
C THR A 5 -27.27 0.53 -15.87
N GLU A 6 -26.84 0.54 -17.12
CA GLU A 6 -26.02 -0.54 -17.68
C GLU A 6 -24.58 -0.42 -17.16
N THR A 7 -24.28 -1.14 -16.08
CA THR A 7 -22.97 -1.13 -15.39
C THR A 7 -21.84 -1.76 -16.21
N THR A 8 -22.17 -2.40 -17.33
CA THR A 8 -21.21 -3.00 -18.26
C THR A 8 -20.82 -2.07 -19.40
N ASP A 9 -21.49 -0.92 -19.56
CA ASP A 9 -21.17 0.05 -20.59
C ASP A 9 -19.73 0.59 -20.41
N PRO A 10 -18.90 0.64 -21.47
CA PRO A 10 -17.53 1.15 -21.37
C PRO A 10 -17.42 2.59 -20.86
N GLY A 11 -18.36 3.46 -21.25
CA GLY A 11 -18.42 4.85 -20.80
C GLY A 11 -18.81 4.96 -19.32
N PHE A 12 -19.73 4.12 -18.86
CA PHE A 12 -20.08 4.03 -17.43
C PHE A 12 -18.87 3.62 -16.58
N ARG A 13 -18.16 2.54 -16.96
CA ARG A 13 -16.96 2.06 -16.25
C ARG A 13 -15.82 3.08 -16.26
N HIS A 14 -15.65 3.80 -17.37
CA HIS A 14 -14.67 4.88 -17.46
C HIS A 14 -15.01 6.03 -16.50
N GLY A 15 -16.27 6.46 -16.45
CA GLY A 15 -16.72 7.49 -15.52
C GLY A 15 -16.50 7.12 -14.05
N GLU A 16 -16.87 5.91 -13.64
CA GLU A 16 -16.64 5.42 -12.27
C GLU A 16 -15.15 5.41 -11.91
N ARG A 17 -14.29 5.03 -12.86
CA ARG A 17 -12.84 5.06 -12.68
C ARG A 17 -12.34 6.49 -12.44
N GLU A 18 -12.75 7.45 -13.25
CA GLU A 18 -12.32 8.85 -13.09
C GLU A 18 -12.83 9.46 -11.78
N VAL A 19 -14.05 9.12 -11.36
CA VAL A 19 -14.57 9.51 -10.05
C VAL A 19 -13.71 8.92 -8.93
N ARG A 20 -13.41 7.61 -8.98
CA ARG A 20 -12.55 6.95 -7.98
C ARG A 20 -11.16 7.58 -7.91
N LEU A 21 -10.51 7.85 -9.04
CA LEU A 21 -9.20 8.51 -9.07
C LEU A 21 -9.25 9.94 -8.55
N THR A 22 -10.37 10.65 -8.77
CA THR A 22 -10.58 11.98 -8.21
C THR A 22 -10.74 11.93 -6.70
N ILE A 23 -11.50 10.97 -6.17
CA ILE A 23 -11.63 10.75 -4.73
C ILE A 23 -10.26 10.45 -4.12
N ILE A 24 -9.48 9.53 -4.70
CA ILE A 24 -8.13 9.20 -4.21
C ILE A 24 -7.23 10.44 -4.15
N ARG A 25 -7.24 11.28 -5.20
CA ARG A 25 -6.46 12.53 -5.22
C ARG A 25 -6.89 13.50 -4.12
N ASN A 26 -8.19 13.69 -3.91
CA ASN A 26 -8.67 14.56 -2.83
C ASN A 26 -8.23 14.03 -1.46
N ILE A 27 -8.32 12.71 -1.25
CA ILE A 27 -7.84 12.09 0.00
C ILE A 27 -6.35 12.34 0.19
N ARG A 28 -5.53 12.09 -0.84
CA ARG A 28 -4.09 12.39 -0.82
C ARG A 28 -3.82 13.84 -0.42
N ASP A 29 -4.54 14.79 -1.01
CA ASP A 29 -4.35 16.22 -0.75
C ASP A 29 -4.64 16.58 0.72
N HIS A 30 -5.68 15.98 1.30
CA HIS A 30 -5.99 16.12 2.74
C HIS A 30 -4.98 15.41 3.66
N LEU A 31 -4.11 14.55 3.12
CA LEU A 31 -3.08 13.84 3.87
C LEU A 31 -1.68 14.49 3.76
N GLN A 32 -1.52 15.62 3.06
CA GLN A 32 -0.20 16.23 2.85
C GLN A 32 0.30 17.07 4.04
N ASP A 33 -0.62 17.71 4.78
CA ASP A 33 -0.28 18.61 5.88
C ASP A 33 -1.11 18.28 7.14
N PRO A 34 -0.49 17.80 8.24
CA PRO A 34 -1.18 17.46 9.48
C PRO A 34 -1.66 18.69 10.26
N ASN A 35 -1.26 19.90 9.88
CA ASN A 35 -1.66 21.15 10.54
C ASN A 35 -2.74 21.92 9.75
N ALA A 36 -3.11 21.46 8.56
CA ALA A 36 -4.17 22.09 7.79
C ALA A 36 -5.53 21.91 8.49
N ASP A 37 -6.37 22.95 8.46
CA ASP A 37 -7.72 22.90 9.05
C ASP A 37 -8.61 21.79 8.45
N THR A 38 -8.29 21.37 7.22
CA THR A 38 -9.00 20.33 6.50
C THR A 38 -8.28 18.98 6.55
N THR A 39 -7.23 18.84 7.36
CA THR A 39 -6.39 17.64 7.38
C THR A 39 -7.16 16.38 7.73
N TRP A 40 -6.83 15.28 7.05
CA TRP A 40 -7.32 13.94 7.38
C TRP A 40 -6.21 13.08 7.99
N CYS A 41 -5.04 13.66 8.27
CA CYS A 41 -3.95 12.99 8.95
C CYS A 41 -4.40 12.49 10.33
N GLY A 42 -4.19 11.20 10.60
CA GLY A 42 -4.55 10.54 11.87
C GLY A 42 -6.01 10.15 12.02
N LEU A 43 -6.85 10.40 11.02
CA LEU A 43 -8.19 9.82 10.98
C LEU A 43 -8.16 8.34 10.60
N ASN A 44 -9.26 7.64 10.92
CA ASN A 44 -9.49 6.31 10.39
C ASN A 44 -10.08 6.42 8.98
N LEU A 45 -9.43 5.79 8.00
CA LEU A 45 -9.87 5.76 6.61
C LEU A 45 -10.16 4.32 6.20
N ASP A 46 -11.29 4.09 5.55
CA ASP A 46 -11.75 2.75 5.19
C ASP A 46 -12.00 2.61 3.68
N PHE A 47 -11.22 1.73 3.07
CA PHE A 47 -11.28 1.30 1.67
C PHE A 47 -11.51 -0.21 1.56
N THR A 48 -12.11 -0.82 2.60
CA THR A 48 -12.37 -2.26 2.63
C THR A 48 -13.15 -2.71 1.39
N GLY A 49 -12.63 -3.72 0.69
CA GLY A 49 -13.24 -4.27 -0.53
C GLY A 49 -13.15 -3.38 -1.76
N ALA A 50 -12.47 -2.23 -1.71
CA ALA A 50 -12.35 -1.35 -2.86
C ALA A 50 -11.45 -1.93 -3.97
N THR A 51 -11.68 -1.51 -5.21
CA THR A 51 -10.83 -1.85 -6.36
C THR A 51 -9.92 -0.67 -6.71
N PHE A 52 -8.63 -0.94 -6.88
CA PHE A 52 -7.61 0.01 -7.30
C PHE A 52 -6.96 -0.45 -8.61
N ASP A 53 -7.22 0.29 -9.68
CA ASP A 53 -6.64 0.13 -11.02
C ASP A 53 -5.75 1.35 -11.38
N GLY A 54 -5.27 2.02 -10.34
CA GLY A 54 -4.58 3.29 -10.37
C GLY A 54 -4.84 4.07 -9.08
N GLY A 55 -3.96 5.00 -8.74
CA GLY A 55 -4.15 5.88 -7.59
C GLY A 55 -2.83 6.49 -7.13
N ASP A 56 -2.92 7.65 -6.49
CA ASP A 56 -1.75 8.34 -5.97
C ASP A 56 -2.05 8.85 -4.57
N PHE A 57 -1.32 8.29 -3.60
CA PHE A 57 -1.21 8.68 -2.20
C PHE A 57 0.22 9.15 -1.87
N SER A 58 1.05 9.47 -2.87
CA SER A 58 2.42 9.91 -2.60
C SER A 58 2.46 11.18 -1.74
N GLY A 59 3.49 11.31 -0.90
CA GLY A 59 3.62 12.43 0.03
C GLY A 59 2.69 12.38 1.24
N SER A 60 1.84 11.35 1.37
CA SER A 60 0.84 11.31 2.44
C SER A 60 1.45 11.11 3.82
N MET A 61 0.85 11.73 4.82
CA MET A 61 1.19 11.60 6.23
C MET A 61 0.16 10.72 6.94
N PHE A 62 0.43 9.42 6.97
CA PHE A 62 -0.33 8.43 7.73
C PHE A 62 0.12 8.44 9.19
N SER A 63 -0.31 9.44 9.96
CA SER A 63 0.12 9.67 11.34
C SER A 63 -0.95 9.29 12.38
N GLY A 64 -0.83 8.12 13.01
CA GLY A 64 -1.89 7.57 13.87
C GLY A 64 -3.09 7.06 13.06
N GLY A 65 -4.17 6.70 13.75
CA GLY A 65 -5.37 6.14 13.12
C GLY A 65 -5.11 4.79 12.42
N THR A 66 -6.16 4.28 11.77
CA THR A 66 -6.14 3.06 10.97
C THR A 66 -6.57 3.35 9.55
N VAL A 67 -5.75 2.94 8.58
CA VAL A 67 -6.10 2.96 7.16
C VAL A 67 -6.33 1.53 6.69
N SER A 68 -7.58 1.17 6.42
CA SER A 68 -7.96 -0.17 5.98
C SER A 68 -8.10 -0.22 4.47
N PHE A 69 -7.33 -1.10 3.84
CA PHE A 69 -7.53 -1.61 2.48
C PHE A 69 -7.92 -3.09 2.52
N ARG A 70 -8.49 -3.57 3.62
CA ARG A 70 -8.75 -5.00 3.80
C ARG A 70 -9.61 -5.57 2.67
N GLY A 71 -9.22 -6.70 2.11
CA GLY A 71 -9.99 -7.37 1.05
C GLY A 71 -10.09 -6.58 -0.25
N SER A 72 -9.29 -5.52 -0.41
CA SER A 72 -9.25 -4.74 -1.65
C SER A 72 -8.59 -5.52 -2.79
N THR A 73 -8.86 -5.09 -4.02
CA THR A 73 -8.21 -5.62 -5.23
C THR A 73 -7.37 -4.54 -5.88
N PHE A 74 -6.09 -4.81 -6.11
CA PHE A 74 -5.18 -3.99 -6.91
C PHE A 74 -4.94 -4.70 -8.24
N SER A 75 -5.35 -4.12 -9.36
CA SER A 75 -5.32 -4.79 -10.67
C SER A 75 -4.75 -3.94 -11.79
N GLY A 76 -3.71 -4.43 -12.48
CA GLY A 76 -3.21 -3.92 -13.78
C GLY A 76 -2.69 -2.47 -13.85
N GLY A 77 -2.83 -1.69 -12.77
CA GLY A 77 -2.39 -0.30 -12.69
C GLY A 77 -1.35 -0.08 -11.58
N THR A 78 -0.90 1.17 -11.46
CA THR A 78 0.07 1.58 -10.44
C THR A 78 -0.62 2.38 -9.35
N VAL A 79 -0.40 1.99 -8.08
CA VAL A 79 -0.82 2.75 -6.91
C VAL A 79 0.42 3.24 -6.16
N HIS A 80 0.52 4.55 -6.02
CA HIS A 80 1.66 5.19 -5.37
C HIS A 80 1.35 5.49 -3.90
N PHE A 81 2.25 5.06 -3.03
CA PHE A 81 2.31 5.35 -1.60
C PHE A 81 3.72 5.86 -1.21
N SER A 82 4.51 6.25 -2.20
CA SER A 82 5.92 6.62 -2.05
C SER A 82 6.07 8.02 -1.44
N HIS A 83 7.27 8.35 -0.96
CA HIS A 83 7.55 9.65 -0.32
C HIS A 83 6.62 9.95 0.87
N SER A 84 6.07 8.92 1.50
CA SER A 84 5.07 9.06 2.55
C SER A 84 5.71 8.88 3.93
N THR A 85 5.02 9.37 4.96
CA THR A 85 5.38 9.15 6.36
C THR A 85 4.31 8.31 7.04
N TYR A 86 4.72 7.21 7.66
CA TYR A 86 3.87 6.32 8.45
C TYR A 86 4.33 6.41 9.89
N SER A 87 3.60 7.14 10.71
CA SER A 87 4.00 7.42 12.10
C SER A 87 2.92 6.97 13.07
N GLY A 88 3.15 5.86 13.78
CA GLY A 88 2.20 5.30 14.75
C GLY A 88 0.85 4.87 14.17
N SER A 89 0.73 4.76 12.84
CA SER A 89 -0.48 4.33 12.15
C SER A 89 -0.50 2.82 11.92
N THR A 90 -1.70 2.27 11.74
CA THR A 90 -1.86 0.90 11.23
C THR A 90 -2.44 0.95 9.82
N VAL A 91 -1.69 0.44 8.84
CA VAL A 91 -2.14 0.34 7.45
C VAL A 91 -2.34 -1.13 7.09
N SER A 92 -3.57 -1.52 6.81
CA SER A 92 -3.95 -2.93 6.63
C SER A 92 -4.37 -3.21 5.20
N PHE A 93 -3.58 -4.00 4.48
CA PHE A 93 -3.90 -4.64 3.20
C PHE A 93 -4.24 -6.12 3.37
N ARG A 94 -4.73 -6.51 4.56
CA ARG A 94 -5.02 -7.92 4.86
C ARG A 94 -6.03 -8.50 3.89
N THR A 95 -5.82 -9.76 3.51
CA THR A 95 -6.68 -10.52 2.59
C THR A 95 -6.93 -9.82 1.25
N SER A 96 -6.04 -8.93 0.83
CA SER A 96 -6.15 -8.20 -0.44
C SER A 96 -5.52 -8.99 -1.58
N MET A 97 -5.93 -8.68 -2.81
CA MET A 97 -5.39 -9.29 -4.03
C MET A 97 -4.59 -8.26 -4.83
N PHE A 98 -3.38 -8.60 -5.23
CA PHE A 98 -2.50 -7.79 -6.08
C PHE A 98 -2.23 -8.56 -7.37
N SER A 99 -2.94 -8.23 -8.44
CA SER A 99 -2.93 -8.97 -9.72
C SER A 99 -2.40 -8.09 -10.84
N GLY A 100 -1.14 -8.29 -11.24
CA GLY A 100 -0.48 -7.47 -12.27
C GLY A 100 -0.34 -5.99 -11.90
N ALA A 101 -0.62 -5.62 -10.64
CA ALA A 101 -0.54 -4.25 -10.17
C ALA A 101 0.87 -3.93 -9.64
N THR A 102 1.27 -2.66 -9.76
CA THR A 102 2.47 -2.15 -9.09
C THR A 102 2.06 -1.26 -7.93
N VAL A 103 2.51 -1.58 -6.72
CA VAL A 103 2.22 -0.78 -5.52
C VAL A 103 3.54 -0.32 -4.92
N ASN A 104 3.75 0.99 -4.93
CA ASN A 104 5.02 1.59 -4.57
C ASN A 104 4.95 2.29 -3.21
N PHE A 105 5.58 1.69 -2.21
CA PHE A 105 5.78 2.21 -0.85
C PHE A 105 7.20 2.79 -0.63
N GLY A 106 7.99 2.92 -1.69
CA GLY A 106 9.39 3.31 -1.62
C GLY A 106 9.61 4.75 -1.17
N ASP A 107 10.87 5.09 -0.89
CA ASP A 107 11.29 6.44 -0.52
C ASP A 107 10.50 7.02 0.67
N SER A 108 10.05 6.15 1.58
CA SER A 108 9.13 6.51 2.68
C SER A 108 9.76 6.25 4.04
N THR A 109 9.24 6.92 5.06
CA THR A 109 9.67 6.76 6.45
C THR A 109 8.59 6.06 7.25
N TYR A 110 8.98 5.03 8.01
CA TYR A 110 8.10 4.22 8.83
C TYR A 110 8.59 4.28 10.27
N SER A 111 7.83 4.93 11.14
CA SER A 111 8.19 5.11 12.54
C SER A 111 7.04 4.74 13.46
N ARG A 112 7.16 3.61 14.16
CA ARG A 112 6.11 3.07 15.04
C ARG A 112 4.84 2.68 14.24
N GLY A 113 4.14 1.64 14.68
CA GLY A 113 2.95 1.15 13.99
C GLY A 113 3.24 -0.03 13.06
N ALA A 114 2.34 -0.31 12.12
CA ALA A 114 2.43 -1.53 11.33
C ALA A 114 1.78 -1.42 9.94
N ILE A 115 2.38 -2.11 8.98
CA ILE A 115 1.76 -2.41 7.69
C ILE A 115 1.55 -3.92 7.58
N SER A 116 0.33 -4.34 7.27
CA SER A 116 -0.03 -5.76 7.22
C SER A 116 -0.62 -6.14 5.89
N PHE A 117 0.04 -7.05 5.19
CA PHE A 117 -0.41 -7.78 3.99
C PHE A 117 -0.78 -9.23 4.34
N SER A 118 -1.21 -9.47 5.59
CA SER A 118 -1.42 -10.84 6.05
C SER A 118 -2.59 -11.49 5.32
N GLY A 119 -2.42 -12.74 4.87
CA GLY A 119 -3.42 -13.45 4.07
C GLY A 119 -3.60 -12.94 2.64
N SER A 120 -2.74 -12.03 2.17
CA SER A 120 -2.88 -11.40 0.85
C SER A 120 -2.25 -12.23 -0.26
N MET A 121 -2.71 -12.02 -1.49
CA MET A 121 -2.25 -12.75 -2.67
C MET A 121 -1.57 -11.82 -3.67
N PHE A 122 -0.37 -12.16 -4.11
CA PHE A 122 0.41 -11.43 -5.10
C PHE A 122 0.57 -12.29 -6.36
N TYR A 123 -0.13 -11.94 -7.42
CA TYR A 123 -0.13 -12.60 -8.72
C TYR A 123 0.45 -11.67 -9.79
N ASP A 124 1.67 -11.93 -10.25
CA ASP A 124 2.36 -11.09 -11.25
C ASP A 124 2.44 -9.58 -10.89
N GLY A 125 2.16 -9.25 -9.63
CA GLY A 125 2.16 -7.89 -9.09
C GLY A 125 3.48 -7.56 -8.42
N THR A 126 3.80 -6.27 -8.32
CA THR A 126 5.01 -5.79 -7.65
C THR A 126 4.63 -4.94 -6.43
N VAL A 127 5.24 -5.21 -5.29
CA VAL A 127 5.24 -4.33 -4.12
C VAL A 127 6.67 -3.91 -3.79
N SER A 128 6.91 -2.61 -3.72
CA SER A 128 8.24 -2.05 -3.49
C SER A 128 8.28 -1.17 -2.25
N PHE A 129 9.19 -1.47 -1.33
CA PHE A 129 9.59 -0.65 -0.18
C PHE A 129 11.00 -0.06 -0.36
N ASN A 130 11.51 -0.07 -1.59
CA ASN A 130 12.89 0.33 -1.85
C ASN A 130 13.22 1.73 -1.32
N ARG A 131 14.46 1.94 -0.87
CA ARG A 131 14.95 3.22 -0.33
C ARG A 131 14.12 3.78 0.84
N SER A 132 13.45 2.91 1.59
CA SER A 132 12.67 3.32 2.75
C SER A 132 13.48 3.25 4.04
N TRP A 133 13.08 4.03 5.03
CA TRP A 133 13.64 3.99 6.38
C TRP A 133 12.61 3.44 7.36
N PHE A 134 12.92 2.32 8.00
CA PHE A 134 12.11 1.75 9.07
C PHE A 134 12.77 2.03 10.43
N SER A 135 11.97 2.43 11.42
CA SER A 135 12.39 2.70 12.80
C SER A 135 11.25 2.42 13.79
N GLY A 136 11.19 1.18 14.28
CA GLY A 136 10.14 0.66 15.15
C GLY A 136 8.79 0.36 14.48
N ALA A 137 8.72 0.24 13.14
CA ALA A 137 7.53 -0.16 12.39
C ALA A 137 7.64 -1.59 11.84
N ALA A 138 6.58 -2.39 11.99
CA ALA A 138 6.56 -3.76 11.48
C ALA A 138 5.90 -3.85 10.10
N VAL A 139 6.46 -4.64 9.19
CA VAL A 139 5.81 -5.03 7.93
C VAL A 139 5.55 -6.53 7.93
N SER A 140 4.28 -6.95 7.80
CA SER A 140 3.92 -8.37 7.84
C SER A 140 3.29 -8.84 6.55
N PHE A 141 3.83 -9.92 6.01
CA PHE A 141 3.32 -10.74 4.90
C PHE A 141 2.85 -12.12 5.40
N HIS A 142 2.60 -12.26 6.71
CA HIS A 142 2.21 -13.53 7.31
C HIS A 142 1.04 -14.19 6.57
N ASP A 143 1.14 -15.49 6.29
CA ASP A 143 0.11 -16.26 5.57
C ASP A 143 -0.23 -15.71 4.17
N SER A 144 0.67 -14.93 3.55
CA SER A 144 0.49 -14.45 2.18
C SER A 144 0.93 -15.46 1.13
N THR A 145 0.41 -15.34 -0.09
CA THR A 145 0.84 -16.14 -1.24
C THR A 145 1.49 -15.24 -2.29
N LEU A 146 2.69 -15.57 -2.74
CA LEU A 146 3.39 -14.90 -3.84
C LEU A 146 3.56 -15.86 -5.02
N SER A 147 3.05 -15.49 -6.19
CA SER A 147 3.10 -16.24 -7.44
C SER A 147 3.38 -15.29 -8.60
N GLY A 148 4.53 -15.42 -9.27
CA GLY A 148 4.93 -14.55 -10.39
C GLY A 148 5.20 -13.08 -10.03
N GLY A 149 4.84 -12.67 -8.81
CA GLY A 149 5.02 -11.31 -8.30
C GLY A 149 6.38 -11.07 -7.65
N LYS A 150 6.63 -9.80 -7.32
CA LYS A 150 7.86 -9.32 -6.70
C LYS A 150 7.56 -8.51 -5.44
N VAL A 151 8.25 -8.79 -4.35
CA VAL A 151 8.35 -7.90 -3.18
C VAL A 151 9.80 -7.44 -3.04
N SER A 152 10.02 -6.14 -2.85
CA SER A 152 11.38 -5.55 -2.89
C SER A 152 11.62 -4.60 -1.73
N PHE A 153 12.80 -4.73 -1.12
CA PHE A 153 13.32 -3.90 -0.02
C PHE A 153 14.75 -3.42 -0.33
N SER A 154 15.06 -3.20 -1.60
CA SER A 154 16.41 -2.79 -1.99
C SER A 154 16.70 -1.38 -1.48
N ASP A 155 17.91 -1.18 -0.95
CA ASP A 155 18.41 0.08 -0.42
C ASP A 155 17.60 0.65 0.76
N SER A 156 16.78 -0.16 1.43
CA SER A 156 16.06 0.27 2.64
C SER A 156 16.89 0.07 3.91
N THR A 157 16.67 0.90 4.91
CA THR A 157 17.30 0.78 6.23
C THR A 157 16.31 0.31 7.27
N TYR A 158 16.76 -0.49 8.24
CA TYR A 158 15.96 -0.97 9.36
C TYR A 158 16.67 -0.68 10.68
N ASP A 159 15.95 -0.10 11.63
CA ASP A 159 16.40 0.11 13.00
C ASP A 159 15.33 -0.39 13.98
N SER A 160 15.61 -1.53 14.61
CA SER A 160 14.72 -2.15 15.60
C SER A 160 13.34 -2.54 15.03
N ASP A 161 13.34 -3.05 13.79
CA ASP A 161 12.14 -3.42 13.03
C ASP A 161 12.04 -4.93 12.73
N THR A 162 10.92 -5.35 12.17
CA THR A 162 10.76 -6.71 11.64
C THR A 162 9.95 -6.70 10.35
N VAL A 163 10.42 -7.47 9.37
CA VAL A 163 9.62 -7.89 8.22
C VAL A 163 9.32 -9.38 8.36
N VAL A 164 8.04 -9.75 8.36
CA VAL A 164 7.59 -11.12 8.63
C VAL A 164 7.05 -11.77 7.37
N PHE A 165 7.61 -12.91 6.98
CA PHE A 165 7.09 -13.81 5.93
C PHE A 165 6.67 -15.18 6.47
N GLN A 166 6.39 -15.26 7.77
CA GLN A 166 6.01 -16.52 8.42
C GLN A 166 4.71 -17.07 7.80
N ASP A 167 4.68 -18.37 7.53
CA ASP A 167 3.57 -19.08 6.89
C ASP A 167 3.22 -18.59 5.47
N SER A 168 4.06 -17.74 4.87
CA SER A 168 3.88 -17.32 3.49
C SER A 168 4.22 -18.46 2.50
N HIS A 169 3.42 -18.61 1.46
CA HIS A 169 3.70 -19.50 0.34
C HIS A 169 4.34 -18.70 -0.81
N ILE A 170 5.63 -18.93 -1.07
CA ILE A 170 6.37 -18.25 -2.14
C ILE A 170 6.65 -19.26 -3.25
N GLN A 171 6.01 -19.09 -4.41
CA GLN A 171 6.23 -19.98 -5.56
C GLN A 171 7.56 -19.69 -6.25
N ALA A 172 8.08 -20.66 -7.02
CA ALA A 172 9.33 -20.52 -7.76
C ALA A 172 9.33 -19.36 -8.78
N SER A 173 8.16 -18.92 -9.22
CA SER A 173 7.98 -17.78 -10.11
C SER A 173 8.04 -16.42 -9.38
N ALA A 174 7.95 -16.39 -8.05
CA ALA A 174 7.97 -15.17 -7.27
C ALA A 174 9.38 -14.78 -6.82
N THR A 175 9.59 -13.50 -6.58
CA THR A 175 10.88 -12.97 -6.12
C THR A 175 10.73 -12.09 -4.89
N ILE A 176 11.58 -12.30 -3.89
CA ILE A 176 11.80 -11.35 -2.79
C ILE A 176 13.21 -10.78 -2.93
N HIS A 177 13.31 -9.47 -3.17
CA HIS A 177 14.57 -8.75 -3.14
C HIS A 177 14.82 -8.20 -1.73
N TRP A 178 15.70 -8.87 -0.99
CA TRP A 178 16.10 -8.48 0.37
C TRP A 178 17.45 -7.76 0.30
N GLY A 179 17.42 -6.43 0.14
CA GLY A 179 18.62 -5.60 0.02
C GLY A 179 19.13 -5.36 -1.41
N PRO A 180 20.37 -4.86 -1.58
CA PRO A 180 21.36 -4.60 -0.52
C PRO A 180 20.83 -3.57 0.49
N PHE A 181 21.27 -3.67 1.75
CA PHE A 181 20.95 -2.68 2.77
C PHE A 181 22.15 -1.75 2.97
N PRO A 182 21.93 -0.45 3.17
CA PRO A 182 23.00 0.48 3.47
C PRO A 182 23.65 0.13 4.81
N VAL A 183 24.94 0.43 4.94
CA VAL A 183 25.66 0.30 6.22
C VAL A 183 25.14 1.39 7.16
N ILE A 184 24.60 1.00 8.31
CA ILE A 184 24.23 1.95 9.36
C ILE A 184 25.52 2.36 10.08
N PRO A 185 25.91 3.65 10.07
CA PRO A 185 27.05 4.12 10.86
C PRO A 185 26.80 3.81 12.33
N GLY A 186 27.77 3.20 13.01
CA GLY A 186 27.70 2.98 14.46
C GLY A 186 27.63 4.31 15.22
N PRO A 187 27.19 4.27 16.50
CA PRO A 187 27.17 5.44 17.37
C PRO A 187 28.57 6.03 17.59
#